data_AF-A0A9X0C0G8-F1
#
_entry.id   AF-A0A9X0C0G8-F1
#
_cell.length_a   1.000
_cell.length_b   1.000
_cell.length_c   1.000
_cell.angle_alpha   90.00
_cell.angle_beta   90.00
_cell.angle_gamma   90.00
#
_symmetry.space_group_name_H-M   'P 1'
#
loop_
_entity.id
_entity.type
_entity.pdbx_description
1 polymer ?
#
loop_
_entity_poly.entity_id
_entity_poly.type
_entity_poly.pdbx_seq_one_letter_code
_entity_poly.pdbx_strand_id
1 'polypeptide(L)'
;MRSILVALAVGHGTGPELLAVFQQVIVALAAPYQLQIQFVTSPRTYHSYSSLLAINDTDVVSSETLLDADHYEEYCRQVVARGACAIFRTSISAQALYMVRDRLFAVKVEHFELNPSTSILMIRDQAQGFYSGLNTIDAAQETVSRSTYFNKKVFERVLQFALARARETWGNETEIRTVTLVYKFHLFDGLFYTWAKEWQNSLGVEVKFVQGDTMNRNLLAFGVKGRQLWICANEYADIMQTMLLDRFGFGAQEMACAENVYLSSAVGGALSEYQTAHGSADDITNKGVVNPSATIRAAAALLERHGGCPGVHHQMDVSLDELHAKNIRTPDQGGTTRTKEFVDAVLQTIGPNLPVKPGDPQGSAMARDLFSPSWVPRGNKTCLLVVDFQNDFMTQYKNPRVMNRVKENVPRAVEWARREGIEVAWVRFLGDEKYQSATWRQRNQVQRRRAWCQEGSWGAEIADCVQSQAHERVFDKKAYFDPFLGPDFASYTADFQQFVVVGLFADICVDAVTRGAFQRGLWTTVIRECTAGLHLPEEQSFAYMQLVYGSEVVGINQLLSTGPMASL
;
A
#
# COMPACT_ATOMS: atom_id res chain seq x y z
N MET A 1 -3.19 -28.96 22.86
CA MET A 1 -3.03 -28.32 21.53
C MET A 1 -4.10 -27.24 21.43
N ARG A 2 -3.75 -25.99 21.10
CA ARG A 2 -4.75 -24.92 20.94
C ARG A 2 -5.58 -25.23 19.69
N SER A 3 -6.88 -24.96 19.72
CA SER A 3 -7.74 -25.13 18.54
C SER A 3 -8.59 -23.89 18.30
N ILE A 4 -8.84 -23.59 17.03
CA ILE A 4 -9.85 -22.60 16.61
C ILE A 4 -10.88 -23.27 15.70
N LEU A 5 -12.13 -22.81 15.78
CA LEU A 5 -13.21 -23.23 14.92
C LEU A 5 -13.42 -22.17 13.83
N VAL A 6 -13.29 -22.58 12.56
CA VAL A 6 -13.49 -21.74 11.39
C VAL A 6 -14.75 -22.19 10.66
N ALA A 7 -15.67 -21.26 10.43
CA ALA A 7 -16.87 -21.51 9.67
C ALA A 7 -16.62 -21.36 8.17
N LEU A 8 -17.28 -22.17 7.34
CA LEU A 8 -17.07 -22.24 5.91
C LEU A 8 -18.40 -22.09 5.17
N ALA A 9 -18.51 -21.08 4.31
CA ALA A 9 -19.66 -20.90 3.42
C ALA A 9 -19.22 -20.92 1.96
N VAL A 10 -19.75 -21.86 1.18
CA VAL A 10 -19.30 -22.10 -0.19
C VAL A 10 -20.42 -21.77 -1.16
N GLY A 11 -20.11 -20.99 -2.19
CA GLY A 11 -20.99 -20.86 -3.33
C GLY A 11 -20.58 -21.70 -4.53
N HIS A 12 -21.42 -21.67 -5.56
CA HIS A 12 -21.19 -22.34 -6.83
C HIS A 12 -19.95 -21.80 -7.60
N GLY A 13 -19.64 -22.42 -8.74
CA GLY A 13 -18.49 -22.06 -9.57
C GLY A 13 -17.18 -22.63 -9.01
N THR A 14 -16.13 -21.80 -8.99
CA THR A 14 -14.81 -22.15 -8.41
C THR A 14 -14.80 -22.28 -6.88
N GLY A 15 -15.93 -22.04 -6.21
CA GLY A 15 -16.04 -22.07 -4.75
C GLY A 15 -15.51 -23.34 -4.08
N PRO A 16 -15.89 -24.56 -4.52
CA PRO A 16 -15.38 -25.80 -3.93
C PRO A 16 -13.86 -25.97 -4.10
N GLU A 17 -13.31 -25.57 -5.25
CA GLU A 17 -11.88 -25.62 -5.53
C GLU A 17 -11.11 -24.70 -4.57
N LEU A 18 -11.58 -23.47 -4.38
CA LEU A 18 -10.97 -22.51 -3.47
C LEU A 18 -11.18 -22.86 -2.01
N LEU A 19 -12.29 -23.54 -1.65
CA LEU A 19 -12.44 -24.07 -0.31
C LEU A 19 -11.34 -25.10 0.00
N ALA A 20 -11.06 -26.01 -0.93
CA ALA A 20 -10.00 -27.00 -0.76
C ALA A 20 -8.63 -26.32 -0.58
N VAL A 21 -8.35 -25.28 -1.38
CA VAL A 21 -7.14 -24.45 -1.24
C VAL A 21 -7.09 -23.81 0.15
N PHE A 22 -8.17 -23.17 0.59
CA PHE A 22 -8.23 -22.52 1.90
C PHE A 22 -7.93 -23.49 3.03
N GLN A 23 -8.57 -24.66 3.03
CA GLN A 23 -8.39 -25.69 4.06
C GLN A 23 -6.95 -26.24 4.07
N GLN A 24 -6.37 -26.49 2.90
CA GLN A 24 -4.98 -26.95 2.80
C GLN A 24 -4.01 -25.90 3.36
N VAL A 25 -4.16 -24.65 2.92
CA VAL A 25 -3.25 -23.55 3.26
C VAL A 25 -3.36 -23.20 4.74
N ILE A 26 -4.57 -23.02 5.27
CA ILE A 26 -4.74 -22.63 6.68
C ILE A 26 -4.20 -23.69 7.64
N VAL A 27 -4.38 -24.98 7.34
CA VAL A 27 -3.83 -26.08 8.15
C VAL A 27 -2.31 -26.09 8.07
N ALA A 28 -1.74 -25.92 6.88
CA ALA A 28 -0.29 -25.87 6.69
C ALA A 28 0.35 -24.69 7.44
N LEU A 29 -0.25 -23.51 7.38
CA LEU A 29 0.22 -22.31 8.09
C LEU A 29 0.05 -22.40 9.60
N ALA A 30 -0.96 -23.13 10.08
CA ALA A 30 -1.21 -23.31 11.51
C ALA A 30 -0.29 -24.35 12.16
N ALA A 31 0.21 -25.32 11.39
CA ALA A 31 0.99 -26.44 11.90
C ALA A 31 2.25 -26.02 12.69
N PRO A 32 3.08 -25.05 12.25
CA PRO A 32 4.25 -24.59 12.99
C PRO A 32 3.91 -23.93 14.34
N TYR A 33 2.70 -23.40 14.47
CA TYR A 33 2.18 -22.80 15.71
C TYR A 33 1.51 -23.83 16.63
N GLN A 34 1.53 -25.13 16.28
CA GLN A 34 0.84 -26.20 17.00
C GLN A 34 -0.66 -25.88 17.22
N LEU A 35 -1.26 -25.21 16.24
CA LEU A 35 -2.64 -24.77 16.25
C LEU A 35 -3.47 -25.74 15.39
N GLN A 36 -4.47 -26.36 16.01
CA GLN A 36 -5.43 -27.21 15.31
C GLN A 36 -6.55 -26.36 14.73
N ILE A 37 -6.88 -26.58 13.46
CA ILE A 37 -8.02 -25.94 12.80
C ILE A 37 -9.18 -26.93 12.74
N GLN A 38 -10.32 -26.54 13.30
CA GLN A 38 -11.58 -27.24 13.16
C GLN A 38 -12.46 -26.48 12.18
N PHE A 39 -13.29 -27.20 11.42
CA PHE A 39 -14.17 -26.61 10.43
C PHE A 39 -15.63 -26.92 10.73
N VAL A 40 -16.51 -25.94 10.49
CA VAL A 40 -17.95 -26.14 10.39
C VAL A 40 -18.41 -25.59 9.06
N THR A 41 -18.95 -26.44 8.18
CA THR A 41 -19.40 -26.02 6.85
C THR A 41 -20.89 -25.77 6.82
N SER A 42 -21.30 -24.71 6.13
CA SER A 42 -22.70 -24.46 5.77
C SER A 42 -23.27 -25.69 5.04
N PRO A 43 -24.46 -26.18 5.40
CA PRO A 43 -25.10 -27.28 4.68
C PRO A 43 -25.63 -26.83 3.30
N ARG A 44 -25.78 -25.53 3.09
CA ARG A 44 -26.21 -24.93 1.83
C ARG A 44 -25.01 -24.47 1.01
N THR A 45 -25.03 -24.81 -0.27
CA THR A 45 -24.21 -24.17 -1.31
C THR A 45 -24.96 -22.95 -1.81
N TYR A 46 -24.33 -21.79 -1.76
CA TYR A 46 -24.96 -20.52 -2.10
C TYR A 46 -24.86 -20.21 -3.60
N HIS A 47 -25.84 -19.50 -4.13
CA HIS A 47 -25.88 -19.15 -5.54
C HIS A 47 -24.92 -18.01 -5.87
N SER A 48 -24.18 -18.16 -6.95
CA SER A 48 -23.55 -17.05 -7.67
C SER A 48 -24.59 -16.32 -8.54
N TYR A 49 -24.27 -15.10 -8.98
CA TYR A 49 -25.12 -14.38 -9.94
C TYR A 49 -25.41 -15.20 -11.20
N SER A 50 -24.39 -15.84 -11.77
CA SER A 50 -24.50 -16.69 -12.95
C SER A 50 -25.36 -17.94 -12.69
N SER A 51 -25.24 -18.57 -11.51
CA SER A 51 -26.09 -19.71 -11.16
C SER A 51 -27.55 -19.32 -10.95
N LEU A 52 -27.83 -18.11 -10.45
CA LEU A 52 -29.20 -17.59 -10.38
C LEU A 52 -29.79 -17.37 -11.78
N LEU A 53 -29.02 -16.78 -12.69
CA LEU A 53 -29.46 -16.56 -14.08
C LEU A 53 -29.78 -17.87 -14.82
N ALA A 54 -29.06 -18.96 -14.52
CA ALA A 54 -29.29 -20.27 -15.12
C ALA A 54 -30.66 -20.88 -14.75
N ILE A 55 -31.32 -20.39 -13.69
CA ILE A 55 -32.61 -20.91 -13.21
C ILE A 55 -33.81 -20.33 -13.99
N ASN A 56 -33.58 -19.29 -14.81
CA ASN A 56 -34.43 -18.82 -15.93
C ASN A 56 -35.96 -18.73 -15.67
N ASP A 57 -36.34 -18.24 -14.50
CA ASP A 57 -37.66 -17.73 -14.17
C ASP A 57 -37.46 -16.55 -13.20
N THR A 58 -37.95 -15.35 -13.54
CA THR A 58 -37.65 -14.10 -12.82
C THR A 58 -38.10 -14.15 -11.36
N ASP A 59 -39.19 -14.86 -11.07
CA ASP A 59 -39.71 -15.03 -9.71
C ASP A 59 -38.82 -15.97 -8.88
N VAL A 60 -38.22 -16.98 -9.51
CA VAL A 60 -37.32 -17.94 -8.86
C VAL A 60 -35.99 -17.29 -8.47
N VAL A 61 -35.46 -16.37 -9.28
CA VAL A 61 -34.25 -15.60 -8.94
C VAL A 61 -34.45 -14.76 -7.67
N SER A 62 -35.64 -14.18 -7.49
CA SER A 62 -35.96 -13.38 -6.30
C SER A 62 -36.09 -14.23 -5.04
N SER A 63 -36.72 -15.40 -5.14
CA SER A 63 -36.94 -16.30 -3.99
C SER A 63 -35.68 -17.03 -3.56
N GLU A 64 -34.86 -17.55 -4.48
CA GLU A 64 -33.57 -18.17 -4.12
C GLU A 64 -32.60 -17.16 -3.50
N THR A 65 -32.63 -15.91 -3.95
CA THR A 65 -31.83 -14.82 -3.33
C THR A 65 -32.25 -14.58 -1.88
N LEU A 66 -33.56 -14.56 -1.60
CA LEU A 66 -34.09 -14.43 -0.23
C LEU A 66 -33.71 -15.63 0.63
N LEU A 67 -33.85 -16.85 0.10
CA LEU A 67 -33.46 -18.08 0.80
C LEU A 67 -31.96 -18.11 1.11
N ASP A 68 -31.10 -17.70 0.18
CA ASP A 68 -29.66 -17.57 0.40
C ASP A 68 -29.36 -16.56 1.52
N ALA A 69 -30.01 -15.39 1.50
CA ALA A 69 -29.81 -14.37 2.51
C ALA A 69 -30.27 -14.84 3.90
N ASP A 70 -31.50 -15.37 4.00
CA ASP A 70 -32.09 -15.84 5.26
C ASP A 70 -31.28 -17.00 5.84
N HIS A 71 -30.87 -17.95 5.00
CA HIS A 71 -30.03 -19.07 5.43
C HIS A 71 -28.65 -18.60 5.87
N TYR A 72 -28.00 -17.69 5.13
CA TYR A 72 -26.66 -17.23 5.49
C TYR A 72 -26.65 -16.44 6.80
N GLU A 73 -27.65 -15.58 7.00
CA GLU A 73 -27.84 -14.85 8.25
C GLU A 73 -28.00 -15.80 9.45
N GLU A 74 -28.83 -16.84 9.29
CA GLU A 74 -29.04 -17.85 10.32
C GLU A 74 -27.77 -18.68 10.57
N TYR A 75 -27.07 -19.05 9.51
CA TYR A 75 -25.78 -19.74 9.62
C TYR A 75 -24.76 -18.90 10.41
N CYS A 76 -24.67 -17.59 10.18
CA CYS A 76 -23.82 -16.68 10.97
C CYS A 76 -24.15 -16.74 12.48
N ARG A 77 -25.43 -16.78 12.86
CA ARG A 77 -25.84 -16.93 14.27
C ARG A 77 -25.41 -18.28 14.84
N GLN A 78 -25.65 -19.35 14.09
CA GLN A 78 -25.34 -20.71 14.53
C GLN A 78 -23.85 -20.93 14.75
N VAL A 79 -23.01 -20.41 13.86
CA VAL A 79 -21.55 -20.61 14.00
C VAL A 79 -20.98 -19.81 15.16
N VAL A 80 -21.50 -18.61 15.43
CA VAL A 80 -21.13 -17.85 16.64
C VAL A 80 -21.54 -18.61 17.90
N ALA A 81 -22.76 -19.16 17.93
CA ALA A 81 -23.23 -19.98 19.05
C ALA A 81 -22.38 -21.25 19.28
N ARG A 82 -21.75 -21.77 18.22
CA ARG A 82 -20.79 -22.90 18.29
C ARG A 82 -19.36 -22.47 18.63
N GLY A 83 -19.10 -21.17 18.78
CA GLY A 83 -17.78 -20.63 19.12
C GLY A 83 -16.83 -20.50 17.93
N ALA A 84 -17.34 -20.37 16.70
CA ALA A 84 -16.51 -20.06 15.54
C ALA A 84 -15.90 -18.67 15.68
N CYS A 85 -14.59 -18.54 15.43
CA CYS A 85 -13.89 -17.27 15.56
C CYS A 85 -14.05 -16.37 14.33
N ALA A 86 -14.24 -16.99 13.15
CA ALA A 86 -14.43 -16.30 11.88
C ALA A 86 -15.10 -17.21 10.86
N ILE A 87 -15.64 -16.61 9.81
CA ILE A 87 -16.14 -17.29 8.61
C ILE A 87 -15.12 -17.06 7.48
N PHE A 88 -14.81 -18.11 6.72
CA PHE A 88 -14.30 -17.98 5.36
C PHE A 88 -15.42 -18.28 4.38
N ARG A 89 -15.56 -17.46 3.34
CA ARG A 89 -16.50 -17.74 2.27
C ARG A 89 -15.95 -17.52 0.87
N THR A 90 -16.56 -18.23 -0.06
CA THR A 90 -16.38 -18.00 -1.50
C THR A 90 -17.53 -17.14 -2.05
N SER A 91 -17.65 -17.08 -3.38
CA SER A 91 -18.61 -16.20 -4.05
C SER A 91 -20.06 -16.54 -3.67
N ILE A 92 -20.79 -15.55 -3.17
CA ILE A 92 -22.24 -15.57 -2.98
C ILE A 92 -22.80 -14.39 -3.78
N SER A 93 -24.02 -14.53 -4.31
CA SER A 93 -24.73 -13.46 -5.02
C SER A 93 -24.67 -12.15 -4.24
N ALA A 94 -24.28 -11.08 -4.92
CA ALA A 94 -24.14 -9.76 -4.31
C ALA A 94 -25.44 -9.29 -3.66
N GLN A 95 -26.59 -9.61 -4.27
CA GLN A 95 -27.91 -9.20 -3.75
C GLN A 95 -28.21 -9.86 -2.40
N ALA A 96 -28.01 -11.17 -2.28
CA ALA A 96 -28.19 -11.88 -1.01
C ALA A 96 -27.23 -11.34 0.07
N LEU A 97 -25.96 -11.11 -0.29
CA LEU A 97 -24.97 -10.54 0.62
C LEU A 97 -25.32 -9.12 1.08
N TYR A 98 -25.84 -8.25 0.20
CA TYR A 98 -26.26 -6.91 0.60
C TYR A 98 -27.38 -6.95 1.63
N MET A 99 -28.33 -7.89 1.51
CA MET A 99 -29.38 -8.08 2.50
C MET A 99 -28.82 -8.52 3.85
N VAL A 100 -27.89 -9.49 3.86
CA VAL A 100 -27.25 -9.96 5.11
C VAL A 100 -26.42 -8.85 5.75
N ARG A 101 -25.68 -8.07 4.94
CA ARG A 101 -24.85 -6.94 5.39
C ARG A 101 -25.70 -5.83 6.04
N ASP A 102 -26.84 -5.50 5.46
CA ASP A 102 -27.83 -4.59 6.03
C ASP A 102 -28.34 -5.13 7.38
N ARG A 103 -28.89 -6.35 7.41
CA ARG A 103 -29.50 -6.96 8.60
C ARG A 103 -28.51 -7.20 9.76
N LEU A 104 -27.25 -7.49 9.45
CA LEU A 104 -26.21 -7.78 10.45
C LEU A 104 -25.23 -6.61 10.69
N PHE A 105 -25.52 -5.43 10.15
CA PHE A 105 -24.72 -4.22 10.30
C PHE A 105 -23.25 -4.41 9.93
N ALA A 106 -23.00 -4.93 8.72
CA ALA A 106 -21.66 -5.22 8.26
C ALA A 106 -20.85 -3.95 7.96
N VAL A 107 -19.56 -4.03 8.22
CA VAL A 107 -18.55 -3.10 7.72
C VAL A 107 -17.45 -3.87 7.03
N LYS A 108 -16.77 -3.26 6.06
CA LYS A 108 -15.54 -3.79 5.48
C LYS A 108 -14.34 -3.00 5.98
N VAL A 109 -13.28 -3.69 6.36
CA VAL A 109 -12.07 -3.08 6.91
C VAL A 109 -10.95 -3.16 5.89
N GLU A 110 -10.35 -2.02 5.60
CA GLU A 110 -9.23 -1.91 4.67
C GLU A 110 -8.15 -1.00 5.25
N HIS A 111 -6.93 -1.50 5.32
CA HIS A 111 -5.79 -0.75 5.83
C HIS A 111 -4.78 -0.56 4.70
N PHE A 112 -4.67 0.67 4.23
CA PHE A 112 -3.72 1.07 3.19
C PHE A 112 -2.51 1.70 3.87
N GLU A 113 -1.40 0.97 3.95
CA GLU A 113 -0.16 1.45 4.56
C GLU A 113 0.83 1.89 3.48
N LEU A 114 1.27 3.15 3.52
CA LEU A 114 2.35 3.64 2.67
C LEU A 114 3.70 3.46 3.36
N ASN A 115 3.73 3.68 4.68
CA ASN A 115 4.86 3.43 5.57
C ASN A 115 4.34 3.39 7.03
N PRO A 116 5.17 3.01 8.02
CA PRO A 116 4.72 2.85 9.41
C PRO A 116 4.09 4.08 10.08
N SER A 117 4.35 5.27 9.53
CA SER A 117 3.83 6.56 10.02
C SER A 117 2.68 7.12 9.18
N THR A 118 2.44 6.59 7.98
CA THR A 118 1.47 7.10 7.01
C THR A 118 0.60 5.98 6.47
N SER A 119 -0.68 6.01 6.85
CA SER A 119 -1.64 4.98 6.45
C SER A 119 -3.07 5.50 6.49
N ILE A 120 -3.95 4.88 5.71
CA ILE A 120 -5.39 5.04 5.82
C ILE A 120 -5.96 3.75 6.41
N LEU A 121 -6.66 3.85 7.54
CA LEU A 121 -7.60 2.81 7.96
C LEU A 121 -8.99 3.23 7.51
N MET A 122 -9.53 2.53 6.52
CA MET A 122 -10.85 2.78 5.95
C MET A 122 -11.84 1.73 6.45
N ILE A 123 -12.91 2.20 7.06
CA ILE A 123 -14.08 1.41 7.43
C ILE A 123 -15.19 1.73 6.44
N ARG A 124 -15.46 0.81 5.53
CA ARG A 124 -16.58 0.92 4.58
C ARG A 124 -17.85 0.46 5.27
N ASP A 125 -18.80 1.37 5.40
CA ASP A 125 -20.11 1.12 5.98
C ASP A 125 -20.98 0.34 4.98
N GLN A 126 -21.08 -0.98 5.14
CA GLN A 126 -21.85 -1.85 4.26
C GLN A 126 -23.30 -2.05 4.72
N ALA A 127 -23.64 -1.53 5.89
CA ALA A 127 -24.91 -1.76 6.57
C ALA A 127 -26.04 -0.86 6.03
N GLN A 128 -25.70 0.21 5.32
CA GLN A 128 -26.64 1.26 4.93
C GLN A 128 -26.12 1.97 3.67
N GLY A 129 -26.99 2.75 3.03
CA GLY A 129 -26.71 3.42 1.76
C GLY A 129 -27.37 2.73 0.57
N PHE A 130 -27.09 3.23 -0.63
CA PHE A 130 -27.72 2.80 -1.87
C PHE A 130 -27.61 1.29 -2.15
N TYR A 131 -26.57 0.61 -1.67
CA TYR A 131 -26.46 -0.86 -1.81
C TYR A 131 -27.37 -1.64 -0.86
N SER A 132 -27.88 -1.01 0.20
CA SER A 132 -28.93 -1.55 1.07
C SER A 132 -30.34 -1.24 0.54
N GLY A 133 -31.36 -1.76 1.23
CA GLY A 133 -32.75 -1.46 0.89
C GLY A 133 -33.35 -2.30 -0.24
N LEU A 134 -34.62 -2.02 -0.54
CA LEU A 134 -35.45 -2.81 -1.44
C LEU A 134 -35.83 -2.01 -2.69
N ASN A 135 -35.95 -2.74 -3.81
CA ASN A 135 -36.51 -2.20 -5.04
C ASN A 135 -38.03 -2.29 -4.96
N THR A 136 -38.70 -1.23 -5.40
CA THR A 136 -40.12 -1.23 -5.74
C THR A 136 -40.23 -1.00 -7.23
N ILE A 137 -40.90 -1.91 -7.93
CA ILE A 137 -41.16 -1.78 -9.36
C ILE A 137 -42.61 -1.32 -9.51
N ASP A 138 -42.85 -0.34 -10.38
CA ASP A 138 -44.22 0.07 -10.67
C ASP A 138 -45.00 -1.05 -11.39
N ALA A 139 -46.33 -0.92 -11.42
CA ALA A 139 -47.18 -1.94 -12.03
C ALA A 139 -46.92 -2.13 -13.54
N ALA A 140 -46.37 -1.11 -14.21
CA ALA A 140 -46.02 -1.14 -15.64
C ALA A 140 -44.65 -1.79 -15.92
N GLN A 141 -43.83 -2.05 -14.90
CA GLN A 141 -42.44 -2.49 -15.01
C GLN A 141 -41.52 -1.53 -15.79
N GLU A 142 -41.86 -0.24 -15.85
CA GLU A 142 -41.07 0.78 -16.54
C GLU A 142 -40.22 1.60 -15.57
N THR A 143 -40.58 1.60 -14.29
CA THR A 143 -39.87 2.36 -13.25
C THR A 143 -39.43 1.46 -12.10
N VAL A 144 -38.17 1.59 -11.71
CA VAL A 144 -37.62 1.00 -10.48
C VAL A 144 -37.27 2.12 -9.50
N SER A 145 -37.92 2.11 -8.35
CA SER A 145 -37.57 2.96 -7.20
C SER A 145 -36.79 2.15 -6.17
N ARG A 146 -35.72 2.71 -5.61
CA ARG A 146 -34.97 2.09 -4.52
C ARG A 146 -34.89 3.03 -3.33
N SER A 147 -35.28 2.55 -2.16
CA SER A 147 -35.23 3.32 -0.91
C SER A 147 -34.23 2.70 0.06
N THR A 148 -33.39 3.55 0.65
CA THR A 148 -32.41 3.18 1.67
C THR A 148 -32.65 3.99 2.94
N TYR A 149 -32.20 3.47 4.07
CA TYR A 149 -32.27 4.13 5.37
C TYR A 149 -30.88 4.32 5.95
N PHE A 150 -30.74 5.38 6.74
CA PHE A 150 -29.55 5.67 7.52
C PHE A 150 -29.95 5.72 9.00
N ASN A 151 -29.33 4.90 9.83
CA ASN A 151 -29.71 4.75 11.22
C ASN A 151 -28.60 5.25 12.14
N LYS A 152 -28.94 6.18 13.04
CA LYS A 152 -28.01 6.75 14.01
C LYS A 152 -27.29 5.68 14.85
N LYS A 153 -28.01 4.65 15.30
CA LYS A 153 -27.44 3.57 16.12
C LYS A 153 -26.45 2.71 15.33
N VAL A 154 -26.66 2.55 14.03
CA VAL A 154 -25.71 1.86 13.15
C VAL A 154 -24.44 2.70 13.02
N PHE A 155 -24.55 4.01 12.76
CA PHE A 155 -23.38 4.90 12.77
C PHE A 155 -22.60 4.87 14.08
N GLU A 156 -23.28 4.88 15.23
CA GLU A 156 -22.65 4.79 16.55
C GLU A 156 -21.84 3.50 16.70
N ARG A 157 -22.38 2.36 16.24
CA ARG A 157 -21.65 1.08 16.23
C ARG A 157 -20.45 1.11 15.30
N VAL A 158 -20.61 1.63 14.08
CA VAL A 158 -19.52 1.76 13.11
C VAL A 158 -18.40 2.66 13.65
N LEU A 159 -18.75 3.78 14.29
CA LEU A 159 -17.80 4.70 14.93
C LEU A 159 -17.03 4.02 16.08
N GLN A 160 -17.73 3.36 16.99
CA GLN A 160 -17.11 2.63 18.09
C GLN A 160 -16.16 1.54 17.58
N PHE A 161 -16.63 0.76 16.60
CA PHE A 161 -15.81 -0.25 15.94
C PHE A 161 -14.59 0.35 15.26
N ALA A 162 -14.74 1.43 14.50
CA ALA A 162 -13.65 2.10 13.78
C ALA A 162 -12.55 2.58 14.74
N LEU A 163 -12.94 3.18 15.87
CA LEU A 163 -12.01 3.63 16.89
C LEU A 163 -11.29 2.47 17.59
N ALA A 164 -12.02 1.39 17.90
CA ALA A 164 -11.42 0.19 18.48
C ALA A 164 -10.43 -0.45 17.49
N ARG A 165 -10.84 -0.61 16.23
CA ARG A 165 -10.01 -1.17 15.17
C ARG A 165 -8.76 -0.34 14.92
N ALA A 166 -8.88 0.99 14.93
CA ALA A 166 -7.72 1.88 14.78
C ALA A 166 -6.70 1.73 15.91
N ARG A 167 -7.15 1.53 17.16
CA ARG A 167 -6.25 1.23 18.29
C ARG A 167 -5.60 -0.14 18.15
N GLU A 168 -6.32 -1.16 17.68
CA GLU A 168 -5.74 -2.47 17.38
C GLU A 168 -4.65 -2.37 16.29
N THR A 169 -4.93 -1.65 15.21
CA THR A 169 -4.03 -1.54 14.05
C THR A 169 -2.81 -0.67 14.33
N TRP A 170 -2.97 0.45 15.03
CA TRP A 170 -1.90 1.43 15.22
C TRP A 170 -1.21 1.35 16.59
N GLY A 171 -1.75 0.54 17.51
CA GLY A 171 -1.31 0.38 18.89
C GLY A 171 -2.26 1.08 19.88
N ASN A 172 -2.54 0.42 21.02
CA ASN A 172 -3.55 0.86 21.99
C ASN A 172 -3.31 2.25 22.58
N GLU A 173 -2.05 2.68 22.66
CA GLU A 173 -1.64 4.01 23.15
C GLU A 173 -1.75 5.11 22.07
N THR A 174 -2.12 4.75 20.83
CA THR A 174 -2.24 5.73 19.75
C THR A 174 -3.39 6.68 20.01
N GLU A 175 -3.07 7.98 20.13
CA GLU A 175 -4.06 9.04 20.20
C GLU A 175 -4.76 9.21 18.85
N ILE A 176 -6.07 8.95 18.80
CA ILE A 176 -6.91 9.19 17.62
C ILE A 176 -7.64 10.51 17.79
N ARG A 177 -7.16 11.56 17.13
CA ARG A 177 -7.73 12.91 17.25
C ARG A 177 -8.95 13.15 16.38
N THR A 178 -9.01 12.50 15.23
CA THR A 178 -10.01 12.80 14.20
C THR A 178 -10.49 11.53 13.52
N VAL A 179 -11.81 11.47 13.26
CA VAL A 179 -12.44 10.51 12.36
C VAL A 179 -13.09 11.28 11.22
N THR A 180 -12.82 10.88 9.98
CA THR A 180 -13.38 11.53 8.79
C THR A 180 -14.49 10.65 8.20
N LEU A 181 -15.72 11.16 8.18
CA LEU A 181 -16.86 10.54 7.52
C LEU A 181 -16.95 11.03 6.08
N VAL A 182 -16.76 10.11 5.14
CA VAL A 182 -16.82 10.36 3.70
C VAL A 182 -18.17 9.96 3.14
N TYR A 183 -19.10 10.92 3.11
CA TYR A 183 -20.50 10.71 2.71
C TYR A 183 -20.97 11.89 1.86
N LYS A 184 -22.07 11.72 1.11
CA LYS A 184 -22.83 12.84 0.55
C LYS A 184 -23.72 13.48 1.64
N PHE A 185 -23.11 13.86 2.76
CA PHE A 185 -23.77 14.25 4.01
C PHE A 185 -24.75 15.44 3.88
N HIS A 186 -24.65 16.27 2.84
CA HIS A 186 -25.61 17.35 2.57
C HIS A 186 -27.04 16.85 2.28
N LEU A 187 -27.20 15.59 1.88
CA LEU A 187 -28.50 14.96 1.64
C LEU A 187 -29.21 14.53 2.94
N PHE A 188 -28.61 14.79 4.10
CA PHE A 188 -29.12 14.42 5.42
C PHE A 188 -29.76 15.61 6.15
N ASP A 189 -30.11 16.67 5.42
CA ASP A 189 -30.86 17.85 5.91
C ASP A 189 -30.33 18.45 7.21
N GLY A 190 -29.00 18.46 7.39
CA GLY A 190 -28.34 19.00 8.58
C GLY A 190 -28.36 18.10 9.82
N LEU A 191 -29.17 17.03 9.83
CA LEU A 191 -29.27 16.07 10.94
C LEU A 191 -27.91 15.43 11.29
N PHE A 192 -27.09 15.18 10.26
CA PHE A 192 -25.74 14.63 10.41
C PHE A 192 -24.80 15.52 11.21
N TYR A 193 -24.92 16.85 11.09
CA TYR A 193 -24.12 17.78 11.88
C TYR A 193 -24.54 17.79 13.35
N THR A 194 -25.83 17.62 13.62
CA THR A 194 -26.35 17.44 14.99
C THR A 194 -25.74 16.17 15.61
N TRP A 195 -25.81 15.04 14.90
CA TRP A 195 -25.25 13.79 15.38
C TRP A 195 -23.72 13.84 15.56
N ALA A 196 -22.98 14.50 14.66
CA ALA A 196 -21.53 14.64 14.82
C ALA A 196 -21.12 15.38 16.08
N LYS A 197 -21.84 16.44 16.47
CA LYS A 197 -21.57 17.14 17.74
C LYS A 197 -21.78 16.21 18.93
N GLU A 198 -22.85 15.41 18.90
CA GLU A 198 -23.12 14.43 19.95
C GLU A 198 -22.05 13.34 20.01
N TRP A 199 -21.63 12.79 18.86
CA TRP A 199 -20.58 11.78 18.77
C TRP A 199 -19.22 12.33 19.21
N GLN A 200 -18.88 13.57 18.85
CA GLN A 200 -17.65 14.22 19.29
C GLN A 200 -17.61 14.37 20.81
N ASN A 201 -18.73 14.76 21.42
CA ASN A 201 -18.82 14.89 22.87
C ASN A 201 -18.75 13.53 23.59
N SER A 202 -19.37 12.48 23.03
CA SER A 202 -19.42 11.17 23.67
C SER A 202 -18.16 10.32 23.46
N LEU A 203 -17.50 10.45 22.31
CA LEU A 203 -16.33 9.66 21.94
C LEU A 203 -15.00 10.38 22.18
N GLY A 204 -15.03 11.70 22.42
CA GLY A 204 -13.83 12.51 22.64
C GLY A 204 -12.94 12.65 21.40
N VAL A 205 -13.50 12.49 20.19
CA VAL A 205 -12.77 12.61 18.91
C VAL A 205 -13.44 13.64 18.01
N GLU A 206 -12.65 14.37 17.24
CA GLU A 206 -13.21 15.30 16.25
C GLU A 206 -13.84 14.52 15.09
N VAL A 207 -15.12 14.76 14.82
CA VAL A 207 -15.84 14.12 13.70
C VAL A 207 -15.89 15.10 12.53
N LYS A 208 -15.15 14.79 11.45
CA LYS A 208 -15.13 15.59 10.22
C LYS A 208 -16.01 14.97 9.16
N PHE A 209 -16.62 15.82 8.34
CA PHE A 209 -17.33 15.39 7.15
C PHE A 209 -16.62 15.88 5.89
N VAL A 210 -16.58 15.02 4.88
CA VAL A 210 -16.08 15.37 3.56
C VAL A 210 -16.88 14.64 2.49
N GLN A 211 -17.14 15.31 1.38
CA GLN A 211 -17.78 14.66 0.24
C GLN A 211 -16.75 13.83 -0.52
N GLY A 212 -17.17 12.71 -1.10
CA GLY A 212 -16.27 11.80 -1.81
C GLY A 212 -15.46 12.47 -2.93
N ASP A 213 -16.07 13.35 -3.72
CA ASP A 213 -15.40 14.12 -4.76
C ASP A 213 -14.32 15.06 -4.20
N THR A 214 -14.60 15.71 -3.08
CA THR A 214 -13.64 16.56 -2.39
C THR A 214 -12.52 15.75 -1.74
N MET A 215 -12.83 14.58 -1.17
CA MET A 215 -11.82 13.67 -0.65
C MET A 215 -10.86 13.21 -1.76
N ASN A 216 -11.38 12.86 -2.93
CA ASN A 216 -10.58 12.49 -4.10
C ASN A 216 -9.66 13.64 -4.53
N ARG A 217 -10.20 14.84 -4.67
CA ARG A 217 -9.41 16.03 -5.00
C ARG A 217 -8.30 16.27 -3.97
N ASN A 218 -8.60 16.14 -2.68
CA ASN A 218 -7.63 16.34 -1.62
C ASN A 218 -6.51 15.27 -1.66
N LEU A 219 -6.87 14.00 -1.91
CA LEU A 219 -5.89 12.93 -2.08
C LEU A 219 -4.99 13.18 -3.29
N LEU A 220 -5.55 13.61 -4.42
CA LEU A 220 -4.78 13.94 -5.62
C LEU A 220 -3.84 15.13 -5.37
N ALA A 221 -4.34 16.19 -4.74
CA ALA A 221 -3.58 17.43 -4.55
C ALA A 221 -2.52 17.35 -3.44
N PHE A 222 -2.80 16.61 -2.35
CA PHE A 222 -2.00 16.68 -1.12
C PHE A 222 -1.45 15.34 -0.66
N GLY A 223 -1.86 14.23 -1.29
CA GLY A 223 -1.50 12.89 -0.86
C GLY A 223 -2.07 12.53 0.51
N VAL A 224 -1.47 11.51 1.12
CA VAL A 224 -1.83 11.02 2.45
C VAL A 224 -0.73 11.44 3.41
N LYS A 225 -1.14 11.98 4.57
CA LYS A 225 -0.22 12.39 5.64
C LYS A 225 -0.68 11.78 6.95
N GLY A 226 0.25 11.21 7.69
CA GLY A 226 -0.02 10.59 8.98
C GLY A 226 -0.98 9.42 8.88
N ARG A 227 -1.49 8.99 10.05
CA ARG A 227 -2.52 7.97 10.16
C ARG A 227 -3.90 8.62 10.06
N GLN A 228 -4.73 8.16 9.14
CA GLN A 228 -6.06 8.70 8.91
C GLN A 228 -7.12 7.61 9.08
N LEU A 229 -8.11 7.86 9.93
CA LEU A 229 -9.26 6.97 10.14
C LEU A 229 -10.45 7.51 9.35
N TRP A 230 -10.88 6.74 8.35
CA TRP A 230 -12.01 7.09 7.51
C TRP A 230 -13.16 6.13 7.71
N ILE A 231 -14.37 6.67 7.80
CA ILE A 231 -15.61 5.90 7.69
C ILE A 231 -16.28 6.36 6.40
N CYS A 232 -16.50 5.44 5.47
CA CYS A 232 -16.91 5.79 4.12
C CYS A 232 -18.27 5.17 3.79
N ALA A 233 -19.11 5.94 3.08
CA ALA A 233 -20.32 5.42 2.46
C ALA A 233 -20.01 4.20 1.57
N ASN A 234 -20.91 3.23 1.56
CA ASN A 234 -20.73 1.94 0.89
C ASN A 234 -20.24 2.10 -0.55
N GLU A 235 -20.93 2.92 -1.34
CA GLU A 235 -20.71 3.10 -2.77
C GLU A 235 -19.39 3.83 -3.04
N TYR A 236 -19.11 4.86 -2.22
CA TYR A 236 -17.90 5.66 -2.40
C TYR A 236 -16.65 4.83 -2.10
N ALA A 237 -16.64 4.07 -1.01
CA ALA A 237 -15.52 3.20 -0.68
C ALA A 237 -15.32 2.11 -1.74
N ASP A 238 -16.40 1.56 -2.30
CA ASP A 238 -16.30 0.56 -3.38
C ASP A 238 -15.60 1.14 -4.61
N ILE A 239 -16.05 2.32 -5.06
CA ILE A 239 -15.47 3.01 -6.23
C ILE A 239 -14.01 3.38 -5.96
N MET A 240 -13.68 3.80 -4.74
CA MET A 240 -12.34 4.24 -4.37
C MET A 240 -11.36 3.10 -4.12
N GLN A 241 -11.84 1.91 -3.75
CA GLN A 241 -11.00 0.79 -3.37
C GLN A 241 -9.95 0.49 -4.46
N THR A 242 -10.36 0.37 -5.72
CA THR A 242 -9.45 0.06 -6.83
C THR A 242 -8.37 1.13 -6.99
N MET A 243 -8.72 2.41 -6.87
CA MET A 243 -7.77 3.52 -6.95
C MET A 243 -6.79 3.53 -5.78
N LEU A 244 -7.25 3.19 -4.57
CA LEU A 244 -6.41 3.13 -3.38
C LEU A 244 -5.46 1.93 -3.44
N LEU A 245 -5.91 0.77 -3.92
CA LEU A 245 -5.06 -0.41 -4.10
C LEU A 245 -3.89 -0.12 -5.07
N ASP A 246 -4.19 0.50 -6.22
CA ASP A 246 -3.16 0.93 -7.19
C ASP A 246 -2.19 1.93 -6.57
N ARG A 247 -2.70 3.00 -5.96
CA ARG A 247 -1.88 4.08 -5.40
C ARG A 247 -0.98 3.65 -4.25
N PHE A 248 -1.39 2.64 -3.49
CA PHE A 248 -0.62 2.11 -2.35
C PHE A 248 0.18 0.85 -2.69
N GLY A 249 0.21 0.44 -3.96
CA GLY A 249 1.05 -0.68 -4.41
C GLY A 249 0.56 -2.07 -3.98
N PHE A 250 -0.71 -2.21 -3.57
CA PHE A 250 -1.29 -3.51 -3.18
C PHE A 250 -1.69 -4.39 -4.39
N GLY A 251 -1.39 -3.93 -5.61
CA GLY A 251 -1.68 -4.66 -6.85
C GLY A 251 -3.16 -4.66 -7.22
N ALA A 252 -3.56 -5.64 -8.03
CA ALA A 252 -4.92 -5.75 -8.55
C ALA A 252 -5.92 -6.25 -7.48
N GLN A 253 -7.16 -5.77 -7.54
CA GLN A 253 -8.21 -6.10 -6.57
C GLN A 253 -8.44 -7.61 -6.44
N GLU A 254 -8.29 -8.35 -7.53
CA GLU A 254 -8.50 -9.79 -7.65
C GLU A 254 -7.52 -10.60 -6.79
N MET A 255 -6.38 -10.02 -6.43
CA MET A 255 -5.36 -10.65 -5.58
C MET A 255 -5.55 -10.31 -4.10
N ALA A 256 -6.37 -9.31 -3.75
CA ALA A 256 -6.60 -8.92 -2.37
C ALA A 256 -7.61 -9.83 -1.67
N CYS A 257 -7.43 -10.08 -0.37
CA CYS A 257 -8.49 -10.59 0.48
C CYS A 257 -9.25 -9.43 1.13
N ALA A 258 -10.51 -9.65 1.49
CA ALA A 258 -11.29 -8.65 2.23
C ALA A 258 -11.81 -9.24 3.55
N GLU A 259 -11.77 -8.43 4.59
CA GLU A 259 -12.44 -8.68 5.88
C GLU A 259 -13.72 -7.85 5.96
N ASN A 260 -14.87 -8.52 6.03
CA ASN A 260 -16.11 -7.92 6.50
C ASN A 260 -16.31 -8.27 7.97
N VAL A 261 -16.89 -7.37 8.75
CA VAL A 261 -17.19 -7.60 10.17
C VAL A 261 -18.64 -7.27 10.45
N TYR A 262 -19.37 -8.22 11.01
CA TYR A 262 -20.77 -8.05 11.39
C TYR A 262 -20.88 -7.48 12.81
N LEU A 263 -21.47 -6.29 12.92
CA LEU A 263 -21.57 -5.53 14.17
C LEU A 263 -22.91 -5.75 14.90
N SER A 264 -23.77 -6.63 14.39
CA SER A 264 -25.01 -7.01 15.08
C SER A 264 -24.73 -7.84 16.32
N SER A 265 -25.38 -7.49 17.43
CA SER A 265 -25.34 -8.26 18.67
C SER A 265 -25.90 -9.68 18.51
N ALA A 266 -26.73 -9.92 17.48
CA ALA A 266 -27.24 -11.25 17.15
C ALA A 266 -26.13 -12.23 16.73
N VAL A 267 -24.97 -11.72 16.33
CA VAL A 267 -23.78 -12.51 15.93
C VAL A 267 -22.56 -12.11 16.75
N GLY A 268 -22.78 -11.75 18.02
CA GLY A 268 -21.70 -11.44 18.97
C GLY A 268 -21.07 -10.04 18.82
N GLY A 269 -21.52 -9.23 17.86
CA GLY A 269 -21.11 -7.83 17.70
C GLY A 269 -19.75 -7.61 17.01
N ALA A 270 -19.02 -8.66 16.65
CA ALA A 270 -17.73 -8.57 15.96
C ALA A 270 -17.36 -9.87 15.20
N LEU A 271 -18.29 -10.49 14.48
CA LEU A 271 -17.98 -11.68 13.68
C LEU A 271 -17.25 -11.29 12.39
N SER A 272 -16.00 -11.71 12.23
CA SER A 272 -15.22 -11.50 11.00
C SER A 272 -15.57 -12.55 9.94
N GLU A 273 -15.74 -12.09 8.71
CA GLU A 273 -15.91 -12.87 7.49
C GLU A 273 -14.80 -12.51 6.51
N TYR A 274 -14.01 -13.50 6.10
CA TYR A 274 -12.96 -13.36 5.10
C TYR A 274 -13.44 -13.89 3.76
N GLN A 275 -13.22 -13.10 2.69
CA GLN A 275 -13.61 -13.47 1.33
C GLN A 275 -12.46 -13.30 0.34
N THR A 276 -12.55 -14.04 -0.76
CA THR A 276 -11.84 -13.74 -2.00
C THR A 276 -12.46 -12.51 -2.69
N ALA A 277 -11.65 -11.66 -3.32
CA ALA A 277 -12.16 -10.50 -4.04
C ALA A 277 -12.73 -10.82 -5.44
N HIS A 278 -12.35 -11.96 -6.03
CA HIS A 278 -12.88 -12.40 -7.33
C HIS A 278 -14.30 -12.98 -7.18
N GLY A 279 -15.10 -12.91 -8.26
CA GLY A 279 -16.42 -13.53 -8.37
C GLY A 279 -16.36 -15.07 -8.44
N SER A 280 -17.46 -15.71 -8.80
CA SER A 280 -17.54 -17.19 -8.83
C SER A 280 -16.74 -17.83 -9.97
N ALA A 281 -16.40 -17.06 -11.01
CA ALA A 281 -15.58 -17.49 -12.16
C ALA A 281 -16.08 -18.81 -12.76
N ASP A 282 -17.39 -18.87 -13.03
CA ASP A 282 -18.08 -20.11 -13.39
C ASP A 282 -17.51 -20.75 -14.67
N ASP A 283 -16.98 -19.93 -15.58
CA ASP A 283 -16.35 -20.32 -16.84
C ASP A 283 -15.08 -21.14 -16.67
N ILE A 284 -14.39 -21.06 -15.52
CA ILE A 284 -13.16 -21.81 -15.22
C ILE A 284 -13.33 -22.88 -14.14
N THR A 285 -14.58 -23.15 -13.72
CA THR A 285 -14.91 -24.18 -12.75
C THR A 285 -14.32 -25.55 -13.12
N ASN A 286 -13.69 -26.23 -12.17
CA ASN A 286 -13.07 -27.55 -12.33
C ASN A 286 -11.95 -27.63 -13.38
N LYS A 287 -11.41 -26.49 -13.85
CA LYS A 287 -10.30 -26.47 -14.82
C LYS A 287 -8.93 -26.45 -14.13
N GLY A 288 -8.85 -26.17 -12.83
CA GLY A 288 -7.56 -26.13 -12.12
C GLY A 288 -6.73 -24.89 -12.43
N VAL A 289 -7.37 -23.79 -12.83
CA VAL A 289 -6.70 -22.56 -13.33
C VAL A 289 -7.10 -21.29 -12.58
N VAL A 290 -7.94 -21.39 -11.55
CA VAL A 290 -8.32 -20.25 -10.73
C VAL A 290 -7.11 -19.72 -9.94
N ASN A 291 -6.97 -18.41 -9.84
CA ASN A 291 -5.91 -17.78 -9.06
C ASN A 291 -6.18 -17.92 -7.55
N PRO A 292 -5.35 -18.66 -6.80
CA PRO A 292 -5.59 -18.89 -5.37
C PRO A 292 -5.08 -17.77 -4.46
N SER A 293 -4.42 -16.72 -4.99
CA SER A 293 -3.69 -15.72 -4.18
C SER A 293 -4.55 -15.04 -3.12
N ALA A 294 -5.78 -14.63 -3.47
CA ALA A 294 -6.70 -14.03 -2.52
C ALA A 294 -7.15 -15.00 -1.41
N THR A 295 -7.36 -16.28 -1.76
CA THR A 295 -7.72 -17.34 -0.80
C THR A 295 -6.58 -17.60 0.19
N ILE A 296 -5.35 -17.63 -0.33
CA ILE A 296 -4.13 -17.81 0.44
C ILE A 296 -3.95 -16.64 1.44
N ARG A 297 -4.11 -15.39 0.99
CA ARG A 297 -4.09 -14.20 1.87
C ARG A 297 -5.20 -14.24 2.92
N ALA A 298 -6.40 -14.68 2.56
CA ALA A 298 -7.51 -14.81 3.51
C ALA A 298 -7.19 -15.82 4.64
N ALA A 299 -6.58 -16.96 4.32
CA ALA A 299 -6.15 -17.94 5.32
C ALA A 299 -5.10 -17.34 6.27
N ALA A 300 -4.12 -16.61 5.73
CA ALA A 300 -3.08 -15.96 6.51
C ALA A 300 -3.64 -14.85 7.43
N ALA A 301 -4.51 -13.98 6.90
CA ALA A 301 -5.16 -12.90 7.64
C ALA A 301 -6.02 -13.42 8.79
N LEU A 302 -6.76 -14.52 8.56
CA LEU A 302 -7.59 -15.15 9.59
C LEU A 302 -6.72 -15.72 10.72
N LEU A 303 -5.65 -16.44 10.39
CA LEU A 303 -4.74 -17.00 11.40
C LEU A 303 -4.03 -15.93 12.22
N GLU A 304 -3.59 -14.86 11.56
CA GLU A 304 -2.93 -13.76 12.25
C GLU A 304 -3.86 -13.09 13.27
N ARG A 305 -5.10 -12.81 12.87
CA ARG A 305 -6.07 -12.13 13.75
C ARG A 305 -6.67 -13.05 14.81
N HIS A 306 -7.05 -14.28 14.46
CA HIS A 306 -7.86 -15.16 15.31
C HIS A 306 -7.11 -16.38 15.84
N GLY A 307 -6.09 -16.85 15.11
CA GLY A 307 -5.25 -17.98 15.49
C GLY A 307 -4.13 -17.61 16.48
N GLY A 308 -3.80 -16.33 16.59
CA GLY A 308 -2.62 -15.87 17.33
C GLY A 308 -1.32 -16.27 16.65
N CYS A 309 -1.30 -16.21 15.31
CA CYS A 309 -0.15 -16.53 14.48
C CYS A 309 0.43 -15.22 13.88
N PRO A 310 1.14 -14.40 14.66
CA PRO A 310 1.61 -13.09 14.22
C PRO A 310 2.65 -13.21 13.11
N GLY A 311 2.56 -12.33 12.12
CA GLY A 311 3.50 -12.22 11.01
C GLY A 311 3.20 -13.14 9.82
N VAL A 312 2.22 -14.05 9.95
CA VAL A 312 1.86 -14.99 8.88
C VAL A 312 1.29 -14.27 7.67
N HIS A 313 0.55 -13.16 7.86
CA HIS A 313 0.02 -12.39 6.73
C HIS A 313 1.15 -11.75 5.91
N HIS A 314 2.06 -11.04 6.58
CA HIS A 314 3.21 -10.41 5.93
C HIS A 314 4.12 -11.44 5.25
N GLN A 315 4.42 -12.56 5.91
CA GLN A 315 5.23 -13.63 5.32
C GLN A 315 4.59 -14.20 4.06
N MET A 316 3.25 -14.28 4.03
CA MET A 316 2.53 -14.75 2.86
C MET A 316 2.67 -13.78 1.68
N ASP A 317 2.58 -12.48 1.92
CA ASP A 317 2.82 -11.47 0.88
C ASP A 317 4.23 -11.58 0.31
N VAL A 318 5.25 -11.68 1.17
CA VAL A 318 6.64 -11.90 0.73
C VAL A 318 6.77 -13.16 -0.12
N SER A 319 6.12 -14.25 0.27
CA SER A 319 6.16 -15.52 -0.48
C SER A 319 5.51 -15.37 -1.86
N LEU A 320 4.37 -14.68 -1.95
CA LEU A 320 3.69 -14.42 -3.22
C LEU A 320 4.54 -13.53 -4.14
N ASP A 321 5.20 -12.51 -3.60
CA ASP A 321 6.13 -11.64 -4.34
C ASP A 321 7.34 -12.43 -4.88
N GLU A 322 7.90 -13.35 -4.09
CA GLU A 322 8.97 -14.24 -4.55
C GLU A 322 8.54 -15.14 -5.71
N LEU A 323 7.32 -15.70 -5.65
CA LEU A 323 6.77 -16.48 -6.76
C LEU A 323 6.63 -15.62 -8.02
N HIS A 324 6.12 -14.39 -7.87
CA HIS A 324 6.00 -13.44 -8.96
C HIS A 324 7.35 -13.06 -9.59
N ALA A 325 8.40 -12.91 -8.78
CA ALA A 325 9.76 -12.67 -9.23
C ALA A 325 10.36 -13.89 -9.98
N LYS A 326 9.96 -15.11 -9.60
CA LYS A 326 10.34 -16.36 -10.28
C LYS A 326 9.47 -16.67 -11.51
N ASN A 327 8.59 -15.76 -11.94
CA ASN A 327 7.60 -15.96 -13.02
C ASN A 327 6.64 -17.14 -12.80
N ILE A 328 6.40 -17.53 -11.55
CA ILE A 328 5.38 -18.52 -11.19
C ILE A 328 4.05 -17.76 -11.06
N ARG A 329 3.22 -17.85 -12.10
CA ARG A 329 1.99 -17.06 -12.24
C ARG A 329 0.86 -17.90 -12.82
N THR A 330 -0.35 -17.65 -12.37
CA THR A 330 -1.56 -18.28 -12.91
C THR A 330 -1.97 -17.65 -14.25
N PRO A 331 -2.86 -18.29 -15.04
CA PRO A 331 -3.19 -17.82 -16.39
C PRO A 331 -3.78 -16.41 -16.48
N ASP A 332 -4.55 -15.97 -15.48
CA ASP A 332 -5.08 -14.61 -15.37
C ASP A 332 -3.98 -13.54 -15.23
N GLN A 333 -2.82 -13.93 -14.70
CA GLN A 333 -1.62 -13.10 -14.56
C GLN A 333 -0.63 -13.26 -15.73
N GLY A 334 -1.04 -13.92 -16.81
CA GLY A 334 -0.23 -14.17 -18.00
C GLY A 334 0.77 -15.33 -17.86
N GLY A 335 0.64 -16.18 -16.83
CA GLY A 335 1.46 -17.37 -16.63
C GLY A 335 0.80 -18.66 -17.10
N THR A 336 1.40 -19.80 -16.74
CA THR A 336 0.93 -21.15 -17.11
C THR A 336 0.73 -22.07 -15.92
N THR A 337 1.03 -21.60 -14.71
CA THR A 337 0.98 -22.40 -13.48
C THR A 337 -0.47 -22.70 -13.10
N ARG A 338 -0.80 -23.96 -12.84
CA ARG A 338 -2.14 -24.37 -12.39
C ARG A 338 -2.34 -24.06 -10.92
N THR A 339 -3.60 -23.98 -10.47
CA THR A 339 -3.98 -23.62 -9.09
C THR A 339 -3.25 -24.48 -8.06
N LYS A 340 -3.24 -25.81 -8.23
CA LYS A 340 -2.57 -26.74 -7.32
C LYS A 340 -1.05 -26.52 -7.29
N GLU A 341 -0.43 -26.40 -8.45
CA GLU A 341 1.02 -26.17 -8.59
C GLU A 341 1.43 -24.85 -7.92
N PHE A 342 0.60 -23.82 -8.06
CA PHE A 342 0.81 -22.53 -7.42
C PHE A 342 0.73 -22.64 -5.89
N VAL A 343 -0.28 -23.33 -5.35
CA VAL A 343 -0.42 -23.57 -3.90
C VAL A 343 0.77 -24.37 -3.37
N ASP A 344 1.17 -25.43 -4.06
CA ASP A 344 2.30 -26.26 -3.67
C ASP A 344 3.61 -25.44 -3.67
N ALA A 345 3.80 -24.56 -4.67
CA ALA A 345 4.94 -23.64 -4.73
C ALA A 345 4.95 -22.63 -3.57
N VAL A 346 3.80 -22.03 -3.23
CA VAL A 346 3.68 -21.12 -2.08
C VAL A 346 4.06 -21.83 -0.78
N LEU A 347 3.50 -23.01 -0.54
CA LEU A 347 3.75 -23.77 0.69
C LEU A 347 5.21 -24.25 0.81
N GLN A 348 5.88 -24.50 -0.32
CA GLN A 348 7.31 -24.83 -0.34
C GLN A 348 8.19 -23.64 0.02
N THR A 349 7.84 -22.43 -0.43
CA THR A 349 8.58 -21.19 -0.11
C THR A 349 8.56 -20.88 1.39
N ILE A 350 7.49 -21.27 2.10
CA ILE A 350 7.25 -20.96 3.53
C ILE A 350 8.05 -21.88 4.50
N GLY A 351 8.89 -22.80 4.01
CA GLY A 351 9.58 -23.86 4.79
C GLY A 351 10.22 -23.47 6.16
N PRO A 352 10.63 -24.48 6.97
CA PRO A 352 10.27 -24.74 8.39
C PRO A 352 10.66 -23.71 9.48
N ASN A 353 11.14 -22.52 9.14
CA ASN A 353 11.50 -21.49 10.12
C ASN A 353 10.29 -20.62 10.48
N LEU A 354 9.45 -21.14 11.38
CA LEU A 354 8.50 -20.36 12.16
C LEU A 354 8.86 -20.57 13.63
N PRO A 355 9.40 -19.54 14.30
CA PRO A 355 8.52 -18.47 14.78
C PRO A 355 9.11 -17.05 14.74
N VAL A 356 8.30 -16.07 14.33
CA VAL A 356 8.48 -14.68 14.80
C VAL A 356 7.52 -14.48 15.98
N LYS A 357 8.06 -14.27 17.18
CA LYS A 357 7.26 -13.88 18.35
C LYS A 357 6.70 -12.47 18.14
N PRO A 358 5.45 -12.18 18.54
CA PRO A 358 4.98 -10.81 18.59
C PRO A 358 5.70 -10.12 19.75
N GLY A 359 6.57 -9.17 19.41
CA GLY A 359 7.30 -8.35 20.38
C GLY A 359 8.77 -8.70 20.60
N ASP A 360 9.35 -9.68 19.90
CA ASP A 360 10.81 -9.86 19.89
C ASP A 360 11.35 -9.47 18.50
N PRO A 361 12.06 -8.35 18.38
CA PRO A 361 12.65 -7.94 17.13
C PRO A 361 13.85 -8.86 16.91
N GLN A 362 13.67 -10.10 16.46
CA GLN A 362 14.78 -10.96 16.00
C GLN A 362 14.49 -11.76 14.71
N GLY A 363 13.24 -11.78 14.23
CA GLY A 363 12.86 -12.41 12.96
C GLY A 363 13.32 -11.67 11.70
N SER A 364 13.86 -10.45 11.83
CA SER A 364 14.42 -9.75 10.68
C SER A 364 15.86 -10.16 10.36
N ALA A 365 16.48 -11.22 10.89
CA ALA A 365 17.90 -11.51 10.65
C ALA A 365 18.38 -11.62 9.18
N MET A 366 17.57 -12.10 8.22
CA MET A 366 17.96 -12.04 6.78
C MET A 366 17.54 -10.74 6.06
N ALA A 367 16.73 -9.90 6.71
CA ALA A 367 16.41 -8.53 6.26
C ALA A 367 17.08 -7.43 7.12
N ARG A 368 17.82 -7.81 8.18
CA ARG A 368 18.49 -6.96 9.18
C ARG A 368 19.87 -6.58 8.75
N ASP A 369 20.47 -7.37 7.89
CA ASP A 369 21.69 -6.94 7.23
C ASP A 369 21.44 -5.78 6.26
N LEU A 370 20.17 -5.39 6.03
CA LEU A 370 19.80 -4.16 5.31
C LEU A 370 19.42 -2.98 6.22
N PHE A 371 19.25 -3.21 7.53
CA PHE A 371 19.01 -2.15 8.51
C PHE A 371 19.84 -2.40 9.77
N SER A 372 21.15 -2.38 9.60
CA SER A 372 21.99 -1.87 10.68
C SER A 372 21.53 -0.42 10.97
N PRO A 373 21.44 0.02 12.24
CA PRO A 373 21.17 1.42 12.58
C PRO A 373 22.29 2.36 12.08
N SER A 374 23.36 1.80 11.53
CA SER A 374 24.40 2.48 10.79
C SER A 374 24.30 2.13 9.30
N TRP A 375 24.24 3.13 8.42
CA TRP A 375 24.65 2.95 7.02
C TRP A 375 26.07 2.34 7.01
N VAL A 376 26.29 1.30 6.21
CA VAL A 376 27.61 0.65 6.08
C VAL A 376 28.10 0.89 4.65
N PRO A 377 29.32 1.42 4.47
CA PRO A 377 29.91 1.55 3.15
C PRO A 377 30.01 0.18 2.46
N ARG A 378 29.58 0.13 1.20
CA ARG A 378 29.74 -1.01 0.29
C ARG A 378 31.00 -0.78 -0.54
N GLY A 379 32.15 -1.16 0.01
CA GLY A 379 33.46 -1.06 -0.65
C GLY A 379 34.45 -0.20 0.13
N ASN A 380 35.72 -0.32 -0.25
CA ASN A 380 36.84 0.26 0.49
C ASN A 380 37.11 1.74 0.15
N LYS A 381 36.50 2.26 -0.92
CA LYS A 381 36.69 3.65 -1.36
C LYS A 381 35.36 4.30 -1.73
N THR A 382 34.90 5.19 -0.85
CA THR A 382 33.62 5.89 -0.97
C THR A 382 33.83 7.37 -1.23
N CYS A 383 32.98 7.97 -2.05
CA CYS A 383 32.94 9.42 -2.28
C CYS A 383 31.51 9.96 -2.13
N LEU A 384 31.39 11.13 -1.51
CA LEU A 384 30.16 11.92 -1.51
C LEU A 384 30.14 12.80 -2.77
N LEU A 385 29.15 12.56 -3.64
CA LEU A 385 28.89 13.38 -4.82
C LEU A 385 27.78 14.40 -4.53
N VAL A 386 28.12 15.69 -4.66
CA VAL A 386 27.14 16.78 -4.57
C VAL A 386 26.78 17.26 -5.97
N VAL A 387 25.56 16.95 -6.41
CA VAL A 387 25.11 17.11 -7.78
C VAL A 387 24.26 18.36 -7.96
N ASP A 388 24.71 19.28 -8.82
CA ASP A 388 23.95 20.44 -9.30
C ASP A 388 23.36 21.30 -8.18
N PHE A 389 24.09 21.44 -7.06
CA PHE A 389 23.68 22.24 -5.92
C PHE A 389 23.99 23.74 -6.14
N GLN A 390 23.41 24.32 -7.19
CA GLN A 390 23.70 25.65 -7.72
C GLN A 390 22.55 26.66 -7.52
N ASN A 391 22.89 27.94 -7.49
CA ASN A 391 21.98 29.06 -7.19
C ASN A 391 20.74 29.14 -8.10
N ASP A 392 20.89 28.97 -9.42
CA ASP A 392 19.76 29.01 -10.35
C ASP A 392 18.74 27.89 -10.06
N PHE A 393 19.21 26.66 -9.85
CA PHE A 393 18.31 25.54 -9.60
C PHE A 393 17.51 25.70 -8.32
N MET A 394 18.12 26.26 -7.26
CA MET A 394 17.41 26.48 -6.01
C MET A 394 16.42 27.64 -6.06
N THR A 395 16.80 28.76 -6.69
CA THR A 395 15.94 29.95 -6.75
C THR A 395 14.75 29.78 -7.68
N GLN A 396 14.91 28.99 -8.74
CA GLN A 396 13.84 28.70 -9.70
C GLN A 396 12.93 27.56 -9.24
N TYR A 397 13.27 26.89 -8.14
CA TYR A 397 12.47 25.77 -7.65
C TYR A 397 11.16 26.24 -7.02
N LYS A 398 10.04 25.65 -7.48
CA LYS A 398 8.69 26.15 -7.17
C LYS A 398 8.24 25.97 -5.72
N ASN A 399 8.82 25.02 -4.99
CA ASN A 399 8.39 24.69 -3.62
C ASN A 399 9.46 25.10 -2.59
N PRO A 400 9.29 26.24 -1.89
CA PRO A 400 10.25 26.72 -0.91
C PRO A 400 10.47 25.78 0.27
N ARG A 401 9.45 25.02 0.70
CA ARG A 401 9.58 24.10 1.85
C ARG A 401 10.52 22.94 1.54
N VAL A 402 10.37 22.35 0.35
CA VAL A 402 11.25 21.28 -0.13
C VAL A 402 12.67 21.83 -0.30
N MET A 403 12.81 23.01 -0.92
CA MET A 403 14.13 23.59 -1.11
C MET A 403 14.81 23.95 0.22
N ASN A 404 14.08 24.46 1.22
CA ASN A 404 14.62 24.71 2.56
C ASN A 404 15.10 23.41 3.22
N ARG A 405 14.33 22.32 3.14
CA ARG A 405 14.76 20.99 3.62
C ARG A 405 16.09 20.58 2.99
N VAL A 406 16.23 20.71 1.67
CA VAL A 406 17.47 20.33 0.98
C VAL A 406 18.63 21.24 1.39
N LYS A 407 18.41 22.56 1.46
CA LYS A 407 19.39 23.55 1.93
C LYS A 407 19.88 23.31 3.35
N GLU A 408 19.02 22.80 4.22
CA GLU A 408 19.40 22.46 5.59
C GLU A 408 20.19 21.15 5.67
N ASN A 409 19.92 20.17 4.79
CA ASN A 409 20.46 18.82 4.92
C ASN A 409 21.69 18.52 4.03
N VAL A 410 21.82 19.14 2.85
CA VAL A 410 23.04 18.96 2.02
C VAL A 410 24.31 19.40 2.76
N PRO A 411 24.37 20.56 3.44
CA PRO A 411 25.54 20.94 4.22
C PRO A 411 25.86 19.95 5.34
N ARG A 412 24.84 19.37 5.98
CA ARG A 412 25.00 18.33 7.01
C ARG A 412 25.63 17.06 6.46
N ALA A 413 25.23 16.64 5.26
CA ALA A 413 25.83 15.48 4.59
C ALA A 413 27.29 15.74 4.19
N VAL A 414 27.59 16.93 3.68
CA VAL A 414 28.96 17.34 3.33
C VAL A 414 29.86 17.39 4.56
N GLU A 415 29.39 17.97 5.66
CA GLU A 415 30.17 18.04 6.90
C GLU A 415 30.40 16.65 7.52
N TRP A 416 29.41 15.76 7.42
CA TRP A 416 29.58 14.37 7.78
C TRP A 416 30.68 13.70 6.96
N ALA A 417 30.66 13.82 5.63
CA ALA A 417 31.66 13.18 4.79
C ALA A 417 33.07 13.67 5.14
N ARG A 418 33.24 14.98 5.34
CA ARG A 418 34.52 15.58 5.77
C ARG A 418 35.00 15.03 7.11
N ARG A 419 34.12 14.93 8.10
CA ARG A 419 34.45 14.41 9.42
C ARG A 419 34.86 12.93 9.37
N GLU A 420 34.21 12.14 8.53
CA GLU A 420 34.49 10.71 8.36
C GLU A 420 35.65 10.44 7.38
N GLY A 421 36.30 11.47 6.84
CA GLY A 421 37.39 11.33 5.86
C GLY A 421 36.94 10.79 4.50
N ILE A 422 35.64 10.87 4.19
CA ILE A 422 35.07 10.52 2.88
C ILE A 422 35.35 11.66 1.91
N GLU A 423 35.86 11.32 0.73
CA GLU A 423 36.18 12.31 -0.30
C GLU A 423 34.90 12.98 -0.82
N VAL A 424 34.88 14.31 -0.88
CA VAL A 424 33.75 15.10 -1.40
C VAL A 424 34.11 15.62 -2.79
N ALA A 425 33.24 15.35 -3.76
CA ALA A 425 33.34 15.89 -5.10
C ALA A 425 32.05 16.58 -5.53
N TRP A 426 32.20 17.68 -6.26
CA TRP A 426 31.12 18.55 -6.69
C TRP A 426 30.92 18.39 -8.19
N VAL A 427 29.68 18.26 -8.60
CA VAL A 427 29.29 18.23 -10.00
C VAL A 427 28.37 19.42 -10.24
N ARG A 428 28.72 20.28 -11.19
CA ARG A 428 27.92 21.44 -11.59
C ARG A 428 27.41 21.26 -13.00
N PHE A 429 26.23 21.77 -13.29
CA PHE A 429 25.73 21.89 -14.64
C PHE A 429 26.03 23.28 -15.19
N LEU A 430 26.54 23.35 -16.42
CA LEU A 430 26.68 24.59 -17.18
C LEU A 430 25.76 24.54 -18.39
N GLY A 431 24.77 25.43 -18.41
CA GLY A 431 23.72 25.45 -19.42
C GLY A 431 23.97 26.39 -20.58
N ASP A 432 25.18 26.94 -20.74
CA ASP A 432 25.51 27.88 -21.80
C ASP A 432 25.14 27.36 -23.19
N GLU A 433 24.59 28.23 -24.03
CA GLU A 433 24.17 27.86 -25.39
C GLU A 433 25.33 27.32 -26.23
N LYS A 434 26.56 27.79 -26.00
CA LYS A 434 27.78 27.32 -26.68
C LYS A 434 28.09 25.83 -26.44
N TYR A 435 27.56 25.24 -25.37
CA TYR A 435 27.74 23.81 -25.06
C TYR A 435 26.58 22.94 -25.57
N GLN A 436 25.45 23.56 -25.94
CA GLN A 436 24.22 22.83 -26.27
C GLN A 436 24.27 22.22 -27.67
N SER A 437 23.97 20.92 -27.76
CA SER A 437 23.78 20.23 -29.04
C SER A 437 22.58 20.82 -29.82
N ALA A 438 22.49 20.49 -31.11
CA ALA A 438 21.38 20.94 -31.96
C ALA A 438 20.01 20.52 -31.39
N THR A 439 19.88 19.29 -30.87
CA THR A 439 18.63 18.79 -30.27
C THR A 439 18.29 19.50 -28.97
N TRP A 440 19.29 19.85 -28.17
CA TRP A 440 19.09 20.61 -26.94
C TRP A 440 18.60 22.03 -27.21
N ARG A 441 19.21 22.72 -28.18
CA ARG A 441 18.80 24.07 -28.63
C ARG A 441 17.38 24.05 -29.19
N GLN A 442 17.05 23.07 -30.04
CA GLN A 442 15.70 22.90 -30.56
C GLN A 442 14.67 22.68 -29.45
N ARG A 443 14.93 21.78 -28.48
CA ARG A 443 14.05 21.57 -27.32
C ARG A 443 13.84 22.86 -26.53
N ASN A 444 14.92 23.60 -26.26
CA ASN A 444 14.84 24.84 -25.51
C ASN A 444 14.03 25.91 -26.25
N GLN A 445 14.18 26.02 -27.57
CA GLN A 445 13.39 26.93 -28.40
C GLN A 445 11.89 26.58 -28.35
N VAL A 446 11.54 25.31 -28.58
CA VAL A 446 10.14 24.83 -28.56
C VAL A 446 9.49 25.06 -27.20
N GLN A 447 10.24 24.78 -26.12
CA GLN A 447 9.73 24.90 -24.75
C GLN A 447 9.97 26.28 -24.13
N ARG A 448 10.50 27.24 -24.90
CA ARG A 448 10.85 28.61 -24.45
C ARG A 448 11.71 28.61 -23.17
N ARG A 449 12.62 27.64 -23.04
CA ARG A 449 13.55 27.52 -21.90
C ARG A 449 14.71 28.48 -22.08
N ARG A 450 15.14 29.10 -20.98
CA ARG A 450 16.36 29.90 -20.90
C ARG A 450 17.52 29.01 -20.45
N ALA A 451 18.75 29.41 -20.78
CA ALA A 451 19.95 28.81 -20.22
C ALA A 451 20.01 29.13 -18.71
N TRP A 452 20.29 28.10 -17.91
CA TRP A 452 20.53 28.20 -16.47
C TRP A 452 21.98 27.84 -16.17
N CYS A 453 22.49 28.32 -15.04
CA CYS A 453 23.84 28.08 -14.58
C CYS A 453 24.88 28.44 -15.66
N GLN A 454 24.82 29.67 -16.17
CA GLN A 454 25.77 30.12 -17.20
C GLN A 454 27.16 30.32 -16.59
N GLU A 455 28.21 29.91 -17.32
CA GLU A 455 29.59 30.03 -16.86
C GLU A 455 29.93 31.47 -16.41
N GLY A 456 30.46 31.61 -15.18
CA GLY A 456 30.80 32.90 -14.58
C GLY A 456 29.62 33.71 -14.01
N SER A 457 28.39 33.19 -14.05
CA SER A 457 27.24 33.83 -13.42
C SER A 457 27.07 33.37 -11.97
N TRP A 458 26.46 34.21 -11.13
CA TRP A 458 26.02 33.85 -9.78
C TRP A 458 25.16 32.57 -9.77
N GLY A 459 24.31 32.40 -10.79
CA GLY A 459 23.45 31.24 -10.96
C GLY A 459 24.21 29.92 -11.09
N ALA A 460 25.45 29.94 -11.60
CA ALA A 460 26.30 28.77 -11.75
C ALA A 460 27.16 28.44 -10.52
N GLU A 461 27.21 29.34 -9.52
CA GLU A 461 27.96 29.11 -8.29
C GLU A 461 27.26 28.06 -7.41
N ILE A 462 28.06 27.37 -6.59
CA ILE A 462 27.55 26.46 -5.56
C ILE A 462 26.76 27.31 -4.55
N ALA A 463 25.65 26.74 -4.06
CA ALA A 463 24.77 27.35 -3.08
C ALA A 463 25.51 28.00 -1.90
N ASP A 464 25.19 29.24 -1.54
CA ASP A 464 25.85 29.95 -0.42
C ASP A 464 25.76 29.22 0.94
N CYS A 465 24.80 28.31 1.11
CA CYS A 465 24.65 27.50 2.33
C CYS A 465 25.71 26.40 2.51
N VAL A 466 26.57 26.15 1.51
CA VAL A 466 27.74 25.26 1.62
C VAL A 466 28.82 25.68 0.63
N GLN A 467 30.08 25.57 1.01
CA GLN A 467 31.20 25.86 0.12
C GLN A 467 32.06 24.63 -0.11
N SER A 468 32.59 24.50 -1.32
CA SER A 468 33.64 23.53 -1.64
C SER A 468 34.96 23.96 -0.99
N GLN A 469 35.75 23.01 -0.50
CA GLN A 469 37.10 23.27 0.01
C GLN A 469 38.14 23.18 -1.11
N ALA A 470 39.31 23.82 -0.92
CA ALA A 470 40.34 23.92 -1.96
C ALA A 470 40.89 22.56 -2.46
N HIS A 471 40.78 21.50 -1.65
CA HIS A 471 41.20 20.15 -2.02
C HIS A 471 40.08 19.31 -2.66
N GLU A 472 38.82 19.76 -2.58
CA GLU A 472 37.66 19.06 -3.15
C GLU A 472 37.57 19.36 -4.64
N ARG A 473 37.28 18.32 -5.44
CA ARG A 473 37.20 18.46 -6.90
C ARG A 473 35.85 19.03 -7.33
N VAL A 474 35.85 19.92 -8.32
CA VAL A 474 34.64 20.46 -8.96
C VAL A 474 34.66 20.12 -10.44
N PHE A 475 33.61 19.46 -10.92
CA PHE A 475 33.47 19.02 -12.30
C PHE A 475 32.28 19.72 -12.98
N ASP A 476 32.52 20.30 -14.14
CA ASP A 476 31.50 21.05 -14.89
C ASP A 476 30.93 20.21 -16.05
N LYS A 477 29.65 19.84 -15.93
CA LYS A 477 28.86 19.21 -16.98
C LYS A 477 28.38 20.25 -17.98
N LYS A 478 29.00 20.27 -19.15
CA LYS A 478 28.72 21.24 -20.22
C LYS A 478 27.53 20.78 -21.07
N ALA A 479 26.32 21.16 -20.65
CA ALA A 479 25.04 20.86 -21.30
C ALA A 479 24.69 19.36 -21.48
N TYR A 480 25.00 18.54 -20.47
CA TYR A 480 24.54 17.15 -20.36
C TYR A 480 24.22 16.79 -18.90
N PHE A 481 23.38 15.78 -18.68
CA PHE A 481 22.92 15.40 -17.34
C PHE A 481 23.87 14.43 -16.63
N ASP A 482 24.42 13.45 -17.36
CA ASP A 482 25.30 12.41 -16.84
C ASP A 482 26.78 12.90 -16.82
N PRO A 483 27.40 13.13 -15.64
CA PRO A 483 28.78 13.58 -15.57
C PRO A 483 29.80 12.56 -16.09
N PHE A 484 29.47 11.27 -16.19
CA PHE A 484 30.38 10.26 -16.72
C PHE A 484 30.63 10.40 -18.23
N LEU A 485 29.89 11.28 -18.93
CA LEU A 485 30.21 11.68 -20.30
C LEU A 485 31.44 12.62 -20.37
N GLY A 486 31.83 13.24 -19.25
CA GLY A 486 33.04 14.05 -19.13
C GLY A 486 34.27 13.18 -18.84
N PRO A 487 35.37 13.32 -19.62
CA PRO A 487 36.55 12.46 -19.46
C PRO A 487 37.25 12.63 -18.10
N ASP A 488 37.26 13.85 -17.56
CA ASP A 488 37.91 14.14 -16.28
C ASP A 488 37.16 13.48 -15.11
N PHE A 489 35.82 13.55 -15.11
CA PHE A 489 35.00 12.90 -14.10
C PHE A 489 35.06 11.37 -14.23
N ALA A 490 34.96 10.84 -15.45
CA ALA A 490 35.07 9.41 -15.69
C ALA A 490 36.43 8.84 -15.23
N SER A 491 37.53 9.57 -15.44
CA SER A 491 38.86 9.16 -14.99
C SER A 491 39.01 9.27 -13.47
N TYR A 492 38.52 10.35 -12.87
CA TYR A 492 38.53 10.55 -11.43
C TYR A 492 37.75 9.47 -10.67
N THR A 493 36.63 9.03 -11.23
CA THR A 493 35.72 8.08 -10.58
C THR A 493 36.19 6.63 -10.64
N ALA A 494 37.22 6.32 -11.44
CA ALA A 494 37.66 4.95 -11.71
C ALA A 494 38.16 4.17 -10.48
N ASP A 495 38.67 4.88 -9.47
CA ASP A 495 39.22 4.24 -8.26
C ASP A 495 38.17 4.01 -7.17
N PHE A 496 36.97 4.60 -7.29
CA PHE A 496 35.93 4.47 -6.26
C PHE A 496 35.14 3.18 -6.45
N GLN A 497 34.54 2.70 -5.37
CA GLN A 497 33.65 1.54 -5.37
C GLN A 497 32.22 1.92 -5.00
N GLN A 498 32.03 3.04 -4.30
CA GLN A 498 30.73 3.54 -3.90
C GLN A 498 30.62 5.06 -4.01
N PHE A 499 29.43 5.51 -4.42
CA PHE A 499 29.02 6.89 -4.28
C PHE A 499 27.85 7.05 -3.32
N VAL A 500 27.99 8.01 -2.41
CA VAL A 500 26.87 8.61 -1.68
C VAL A 500 26.46 9.85 -2.47
N VAL A 501 25.20 9.94 -2.89
CA VAL A 501 24.72 10.96 -3.82
C VAL A 501 23.74 11.89 -3.11
N VAL A 502 24.02 13.19 -3.20
CA VAL A 502 23.17 14.29 -2.75
C VAL A 502 23.08 15.37 -3.83
N GLY A 503 22.14 16.31 -3.69
CA GLY A 503 21.98 17.41 -4.64
C GLY A 503 20.65 17.37 -5.39
N LEU A 504 20.52 18.10 -6.49
CA LEU A 504 19.22 18.44 -7.05
C LEU A 504 18.76 17.57 -8.23
N PHE A 505 17.46 17.30 -8.20
CA PHE A 505 16.65 16.60 -9.19
C PHE A 505 16.84 15.08 -9.20
N ALA A 506 16.14 14.43 -8.26
CA ALA A 506 15.99 12.99 -8.11
C ALA A 506 15.53 12.29 -9.39
N ASP A 507 14.74 12.95 -10.23
CA ASP A 507 14.20 12.44 -11.49
C ASP A 507 15.00 12.86 -12.73
N ILE A 508 16.12 13.57 -12.55
CA ILE A 508 16.97 14.04 -13.66
C ILE A 508 18.45 13.81 -13.34
N CYS A 509 19.11 14.76 -12.67
CA CYS A 509 20.57 14.76 -12.56
C CYS A 509 21.07 13.77 -11.52
N VAL A 510 20.38 13.63 -10.39
CA VAL A 510 20.68 12.60 -9.39
C VAL A 510 20.42 11.20 -9.96
N ASP A 511 19.34 11.02 -10.72
CA ASP A 511 19.07 9.79 -11.48
C ASP A 511 20.15 9.49 -12.52
N ALA A 512 20.55 10.47 -13.33
CA ALA A 512 21.59 10.30 -14.34
C ALA A 512 22.93 9.85 -13.73
N VAL A 513 23.33 10.46 -12.61
CA VAL A 513 24.54 10.08 -11.86
C VAL A 513 24.41 8.67 -11.31
N THR A 514 23.29 8.37 -10.65
CA THR A 514 23.05 7.08 -10.01
C THR A 514 23.02 5.95 -11.02
N ARG A 515 22.32 6.14 -12.14
CA ARG A 515 22.29 5.20 -13.28
C ARG A 515 23.65 5.03 -13.91
N GLY A 516 24.37 6.13 -14.15
CA GLY A 516 25.70 6.11 -14.77
C GLY A 516 26.73 5.38 -13.91
N ALA A 517 26.64 5.52 -12.58
CA ALA A 517 27.48 4.82 -11.61
C ALA A 517 27.14 3.32 -11.59
N PHE A 518 25.86 2.96 -11.51
CA PHE A 518 25.40 1.57 -11.56
C PHE A 518 25.88 0.84 -12.82
N GLN A 519 25.75 1.46 -14.00
CA GLN A 519 26.20 0.88 -15.27
C GLN A 519 27.72 0.63 -15.33
N ARG A 520 28.49 1.22 -14.42
CA ARG A 520 29.94 1.05 -14.27
C ARG A 520 30.31 0.12 -13.13
N GLY A 521 29.34 -0.54 -12.49
CA GLY A 521 29.56 -1.48 -11.40
C GLY A 521 29.82 -0.82 -10.03
N LEU A 522 29.45 0.44 -9.88
CA LEU A 522 29.64 1.20 -8.63
C LEU A 522 28.38 1.12 -7.77
N TRP A 523 28.57 0.94 -6.46
CA TRP A 523 27.47 1.00 -5.49
C TRP A 523 26.98 2.43 -5.32
N THR A 524 25.68 2.60 -5.13
CA THR A 524 25.06 3.93 -4.99
C THR A 524 24.16 3.99 -3.78
N THR A 525 24.34 5.02 -2.96
CA THR A 525 23.45 5.38 -1.86
C THR A 525 22.95 6.79 -2.06
N VAL A 526 21.63 7.02 -2.07
CA VAL A 526 21.03 8.36 -2.18
C VAL A 526 20.51 8.80 -0.82
N ILE A 527 20.80 10.05 -0.41
CA ILE A 527 20.26 10.60 0.83
C ILE A 527 18.94 11.33 0.56
N ARG A 528 17.85 10.77 1.10
CA ARG A 528 16.47 11.17 0.83
C ARG A 528 16.21 12.66 1.06
N GLU A 529 16.61 13.20 2.20
CA GLU A 529 16.34 14.60 2.57
C GLU A 529 17.27 15.61 1.88
N CYS A 530 18.34 15.13 1.24
CA CYS A 530 19.35 15.94 0.57
C CYS A 530 19.11 16.07 -0.95
N THR A 531 17.91 15.72 -1.42
CA THR A 531 17.52 15.89 -2.82
C THR A 531 16.06 16.34 -2.98
N ALA A 532 15.69 16.68 -4.21
CA ALA A 532 14.34 17.08 -4.57
C ALA A 532 13.98 16.61 -5.99
N GLY A 533 12.70 16.35 -6.29
CA GLY A 533 12.23 16.00 -7.65
C GLY A 533 11.80 17.25 -8.43
N LEU A 534 12.01 17.30 -9.74
CA LEU A 534 11.63 18.45 -10.60
C LEU A 534 10.27 18.25 -11.29
N HIS A 535 10.04 17.06 -11.84
CA HIS A 535 8.85 16.72 -12.61
C HIS A 535 8.07 15.56 -11.99
N LEU A 536 8.77 14.59 -11.41
CA LEU A 536 8.17 13.45 -10.70
C LEU A 536 8.26 13.63 -9.17
N PRO A 537 7.35 12.99 -8.41
CA PRO A 537 7.52 12.85 -6.96
C PRO A 537 8.85 12.15 -6.63
N GLU A 538 9.53 12.66 -5.60
CA GLU A 538 10.82 12.12 -5.12
C GLU A 538 10.73 10.63 -4.80
N GLU A 539 9.68 10.23 -4.08
CA GLU A 539 9.41 8.82 -3.71
C GLU A 539 9.35 7.88 -4.90
N GLN A 540 8.78 8.33 -6.01
CA GLN A 540 8.71 7.53 -7.24
C GLN A 540 10.11 7.34 -7.85
N SER A 541 10.95 8.38 -7.80
CA SER A 541 12.31 8.33 -8.31
C SER A 541 13.19 7.42 -7.44
N PHE A 542 13.03 7.48 -6.11
CA PHE A 542 13.70 6.59 -5.17
C PHE A 542 13.32 5.13 -5.37
N ALA A 543 12.02 4.84 -5.44
CA ALA A 543 11.53 3.48 -5.69
C ALA A 543 12.09 2.93 -7.01
N TYR A 544 12.13 3.77 -8.05
CA TYR A 544 12.72 3.41 -9.34
C TYR A 544 14.23 3.11 -9.25
N MET A 545 15.00 3.95 -8.56
CA MET A 545 16.44 3.70 -8.36
C MET A 545 16.72 2.43 -7.55
N GLN A 546 15.93 2.18 -6.50
CA GLN A 546 16.04 0.96 -5.69
C GLN A 546 15.73 -0.28 -6.52
N LEU A 547 14.64 -0.23 -7.30
CA LEU A 547 14.17 -1.35 -8.10
C LEU A 547 15.09 -1.66 -9.29
N VAL A 548 15.55 -0.62 -10.00
CA VAL A 548 16.24 -0.78 -11.29
C VAL A 548 17.76 -0.79 -11.13
N TYR A 549 18.32 -0.01 -10.20
CA TYR A 549 19.77 0.11 -10.02
C TYR A 549 20.27 -0.62 -8.77
N GLY A 550 19.37 -1.05 -7.89
CA GLY A 550 19.76 -1.60 -6.59
C GLY A 550 20.36 -0.55 -5.65
N SER A 551 20.13 0.75 -5.91
CA SER A 551 20.62 1.83 -5.05
C SER A 551 20.00 1.76 -3.67
N GLU A 552 20.78 2.05 -2.63
CA GLU A 552 20.22 2.29 -1.31
C GLU A 552 19.65 3.70 -1.20
N VAL A 553 18.56 3.87 -0.45
CA VAL A 553 17.98 5.18 -0.15
C VAL A 553 17.86 5.31 1.35
N VAL A 554 18.65 6.20 1.94
CA VAL A 554 18.79 6.33 3.40
C VAL A 554 18.37 7.73 3.87
N GLY A 555 17.94 7.80 5.13
CA GLY A 555 17.66 9.09 5.77
C GLY A 555 18.95 9.74 6.29
N ILE A 556 19.05 11.07 6.23
CA ILE A 556 20.25 11.81 6.69
C ILE A 556 20.58 11.52 8.16
N ASN A 557 19.59 11.37 9.03
CA ASN A 557 19.84 11.08 10.44
C ASN A 557 20.40 9.67 10.67
N GLN A 558 20.05 8.72 9.80
CA GLN A 558 20.54 7.33 9.84
C GLN A 558 22.01 7.25 9.38
N LEU A 559 22.39 8.15 8.48
CA LEU A 559 23.78 8.35 8.05
C LEU A 559 24.60 9.09 9.11
N LEU A 560 24.03 10.09 9.78
CA LEU A 560 24.71 10.83 10.85
C LEU A 560 24.91 10.02 12.14
N SER A 561 24.14 8.94 12.36
CA SER A 561 24.26 8.06 13.52
C SER A 561 25.35 6.98 13.38
N THR A 562 26.04 6.92 12.23
CA THR A 562 27.21 6.04 12.07
C THR A 562 28.35 6.56 12.95
N GLY A 563 28.89 5.71 13.83
CA GLY A 563 30.14 6.03 14.57
C GLY A 563 31.33 6.22 13.63
N PRO A 564 32.50 6.70 14.13
CA PRO A 564 33.68 6.88 13.30
C PRO A 564 33.99 5.59 12.53
N MET A 565 34.15 5.68 11.22
CA MET A 565 34.51 4.52 10.39
C MET A 565 35.84 3.95 10.91
N ALA A 566 35.78 2.87 11.69
CA ALA A 566 36.95 2.13 12.08
C ALA A 566 37.60 1.60 10.81
N SER A 567 38.89 1.90 10.62
CA SER A 567 39.70 1.37 9.53
C SER A 567 39.56 -0.16 9.47
N LEU A 568 38.86 -0.66 8.46
CA LEU A 568 38.80 -2.09 8.12
C LEU A 568 40.13 -2.53 7.50
#